data_AF-A0A2W4M463-F1
#
_entry.id   AF-A0A2W4M463-F1
#
_cell.length_a   1.000
_cell.length_b   1.000
_cell.length_c   1.000
_cell.angle_alpha   90.00
_cell.angle_beta   90.00
_cell.angle_gamma   90.00
#
_symmetry.space_group_name_H-M   'P 1'
#
loop_
_entity.id
_entity.type
_entity.pdbx_description
1 polymer ?
#
loop_
_entity_poly.entity_id
_entity_poly.type
_entity_poly.pdbx_seq_one_letter_code
_entity_poly.pdbx_strand_id
1 'polypeptide(L)'
;MTEWSSSRIRREYVEFFKARGHEHRPSSSLIPADPTLLLTNAGMVQFKPYFLGQETAPWPRAVTVQKCVRTIDIDIIGTTARHLSFFEMLGNFSFGDYFKEQAIPWAHEFVTEVLGLDPERLWFTVYETDDEAERIWIDQVGVPPERVQRGGKDNFWQMGVPGPCGPCSEIFWDRGPEYGEEGGPIGGDDERYVEIWNLVFMQNIQDEPIHSTGQRPPKNSTPARV
;
A
#
# COMPACT_ATOMS: atom_id res chain seq x y z
N MET A 1 10.36 5.68 27.28
CA MET A 1 9.96 5.51 25.88
C MET A 1 9.39 4.11 25.73
N THR A 2 8.25 4.02 25.07
CA THR A 2 7.59 2.75 24.79
C THR A 2 8.41 2.00 23.74
N GLU A 3 8.90 0.79 24.04
CA GLU A 3 9.73 0.01 23.11
C GLU A 3 8.87 -0.58 21.97
N TRP A 4 9.28 -0.31 20.72
CA TRP A 4 8.67 -0.85 19.52
C TRP A 4 9.39 -2.12 19.09
N SER A 5 8.63 -3.19 18.84
CA SER A 5 9.13 -4.43 18.23
C SER A 5 8.30 -4.76 17.00
N SER A 6 8.86 -5.52 16.06
CA SER A 6 8.13 -5.98 14.86
C SER A 6 6.82 -6.70 15.23
N SER A 7 6.85 -7.53 16.27
CA SER A 7 5.66 -8.22 16.77
C SER A 7 4.60 -7.28 17.33
N ARG A 8 5.03 -6.19 17.98
CA ARG A 8 4.10 -5.16 18.44
C ARG A 8 3.48 -4.42 17.26
N ILE A 9 4.28 -3.97 16.28
CA ILE A 9 3.78 -3.25 15.09
C ILE A 9 2.71 -4.08 14.37
N ARG A 10 2.98 -5.38 14.13
CA ARG A 10 2.00 -6.31 13.56
C ARG A 10 0.68 -6.35 14.34
N ARG A 11 0.77 -6.43 15.67
CA ARG A 11 -0.41 -6.46 16.54
C ARG A 11 -1.19 -5.14 16.50
N GLU A 12 -0.52 -4.00 16.67
CA GLU A 12 -1.19 -2.70 16.67
C GLU A 12 -1.87 -2.42 15.32
N TYR A 13 -1.26 -2.82 14.19
CA TYR A 13 -1.89 -2.71 12.87
C TYR A 13 -3.18 -3.52 12.76
N VAL A 14 -3.14 -4.78 13.19
CA VAL A 14 -4.32 -5.66 13.15
C VAL A 14 -5.42 -5.14 14.07
N GLU A 15 -5.08 -4.72 15.30
CA GLU A 15 -6.07 -4.18 16.23
C GLU A 15 -6.65 -2.84 15.78
N PHE A 16 -5.84 -1.97 15.16
CA PHE A 16 -6.30 -0.70 14.60
C PHE A 16 -7.38 -0.87 13.52
N PHE A 17 -7.21 -1.84 12.63
CA PHE A 17 -8.21 -2.13 11.59
C PHE A 17 -9.36 -3.00 12.09
N LYS A 18 -9.14 -3.92 13.03
CA LYS A 18 -10.25 -4.64 13.69
C LYS A 18 -11.21 -3.68 14.41
N ALA A 19 -10.69 -2.65 15.06
CA ALA A 19 -11.50 -1.59 15.67
C ALA A 19 -12.37 -0.82 14.64
N ARG A 20 -12.03 -0.91 13.35
CA ARG A 20 -12.76 -0.34 12.20
C ARG A 20 -13.62 -1.36 11.45
N GLY A 21 -13.82 -2.54 12.03
CA GLY A 21 -14.68 -3.59 11.48
C GLY A 21 -14.02 -4.47 10.43
N HIS A 22 -12.69 -4.46 10.30
CA HIS A 22 -11.98 -5.38 9.42
C HIS A 22 -11.89 -6.77 10.04
N GLU A 23 -12.23 -7.79 9.25
CA GLU A 23 -12.03 -9.19 9.64
C GLU A 23 -10.55 -9.56 9.52
N HIS A 24 -9.92 -9.99 10.62
CA HIS A 24 -8.53 -10.45 10.56
C HIS A 24 -8.45 -11.81 9.89
N ARG A 25 -7.74 -11.89 8.75
CA ARG A 25 -7.48 -13.15 8.04
C ARG A 25 -6.02 -13.56 8.18
N PRO A 26 -5.75 -14.87 8.33
CA PRO A 26 -4.38 -15.35 8.40
C PRO A 26 -3.64 -15.10 7.07
N SER A 27 -2.31 -14.97 7.16
CA SER A 27 -1.43 -15.04 5.99
C SER A 27 -1.71 -16.31 5.18
N SER A 28 -1.88 -16.17 3.88
CA SER A 28 -1.95 -17.31 2.96
C SER A 28 -0.57 -17.95 2.79
N SER A 29 -0.55 -19.12 2.15
CA SER A 29 0.68 -19.80 1.73
C SER A 29 1.53 -18.92 0.81
N LEU A 30 2.85 -19.15 0.81
CA LEU A 30 3.76 -18.60 -0.19
C LEU A 30 3.56 -19.25 -1.57
N ILE A 31 2.97 -20.45 -1.61
CA ILE A 31 2.57 -21.14 -2.84
C ILE A 31 1.12 -20.72 -3.14
N PRO A 32 0.88 -19.86 -4.14
CA PRO A 32 -0.46 -19.39 -4.45
C PRO A 32 -1.29 -20.47 -5.15
N ALA A 33 -2.61 -20.38 -5.04
CA ALA A 33 -3.52 -21.17 -5.88
C ALA A 33 -3.65 -20.61 -7.30
N ASP A 34 -3.21 -19.36 -7.51
CA ASP A 34 -3.22 -18.69 -8.80
C ASP A 34 -2.07 -19.22 -9.69
N PRO A 35 -2.37 -19.88 -10.82
CA PRO A 35 -1.35 -20.45 -11.70
C PRO A 35 -0.52 -19.39 -12.45
N THR A 36 -0.93 -18.12 -12.42
CA THR A 36 -0.19 -17.01 -13.04
C THR A 36 0.92 -16.46 -12.14
N LEU A 37 0.98 -16.87 -10.87
CA LEU A 37 1.95 -16.41 -9.89
C LEU A 37 2.89 -17.54 -9.45
N LEU A 38 4.19 -17.26 -9.40
CA LEU A 38 5.18 -18.20 -8.87
C LEU A 38 5.10 -18.31 -7.34
N LEU A 39 5.08 -17.17 -6.66
CA LEU A 39 5.02 -17.04 -5.20
C LEU A 39 4.08 -15.89 -4.82
N THR A 40 3.50 -15.96 -3.62
CA THR A 40 2.74 -14.86 -3.04
C THR A 40 3.66 -13.66 -2.78
N ASN A 41 3.47 -12.58 -3.53
CA ASN A 41 4.31 -11.37 -3.50
C ASN A 41 3.62 -10.15 -2.84
N ALA A 42 2.31 -10.24 -2.56
CA ALA A 42 1.51 -9.18 -1.96
C ALA A 42 0.35 -9.74 -1.11
N GLY A 43 -0.12 -8.93 -0.16
CA GLY A 43 -1.26 -9.26 0.71
C GLY A 43 -2.58 -9.52 -0.03
N MET A 44 -2.78 -8.86 -1.16
CA MET A 44 -4.02 -8.92 -1.94
C MET A 44 -4.22 -10.25 -2.71
N VAL A 45 -3.16 -11.06 -2.89
CA VAL A 45 -3.19 -12.26 -3.75
C VAL A 45 -4.29 -13.23 -3.32
N GLN A 46 -4.44 -13.48 -2.01
CA GLN A 46 -5.48 -14.37 -1.48
C GLN A 46 -6.92 -13.85 -1.66
N PHE A 47 -7.07 -12.56 -2.00
CA PHE A 47 -8.35 -11.90 -2.19
C PHE A 47 -8.65 -11.59 -3.65
N LYS A 48 -7.80 -12.04 -4.59
CA LYS A 48 -7.97 -11.81 -6.03
C LYS A 48 -9.38 -12.17 -6.55
N PRO A 49 -10.02 -13.29 -6.16
CA PRO A 49 -11.38 -13.61 -6.63
C PRO A 49 -12.43 -12.56 -6.21
N TYR A 50 -12.34 -12.03 -4.99
CA TYR A 50 -13.21 -10.95 -4.50
C TYR A 50 -12.91 -9.64 -5.23
N PHE A 51 -11.63 -9.36 -5.46
CA PHE A 51 -11.17 -8.27 -6.32
C PHE A 51 -11.35 -8.55 -7.82
N LEU A 52 -11.99 -9.62 -8.26
CA LEU A 52 -12.44 -9.77 -9.64
C LEU A 52 -13.97 -9.87 -9.74
N GLY A 53 -14.68 -9.88 -8.60
CA GLY A 53 -16.12 -10.12 -8.57
C GLY A 53 -16.50 -11.56 -8.94
N GLN A 54 -15.53 -12.47 -8.94
CA GLN A 54 -15.74 -13.91 -9.19
C GLN A 54 -16.42 -14.58 -8.01
N GLU A 55 -16.14 -14.08 -6.80
CA GLU A 55 -16.76 -14.50 -5.56
C GLU A 55 -17.19 -13.27 -4.74
N THR A 56 -18.28 -13.40 -3.98
CA THR A 56 -18.67 -12.39 -3.00
C THR A 56 -17.85 -12.56 -1.74
N ALA A 57 -17.19 -11.49 -1.29
CA ALA A 57 -16.47 -11.52 -0.04
C ALA A 57 -17.46 -11.74 1.13
N PRO A 58 -17.23 -12.75 2.00
CA PRO A 58 -18.08 -13.00 3.17
C PRO A 58 -18.00 -11.89 4.24
N TRP A 59 -16.98 -11.04 4.15
CA TRP A 59 -16.79 -9.83 4.96
C TRP A 59 -16.50 -8.66 4.02
N PRO A 60 -17.03 -7.46 4.27
CA PRO A 60 -16.83 -6.31 3.39
C PRO A 60 -15.43 -5.68 3.56
N ARG A 61 -14.72 -6.02 4.64
CA ARG A 61 -13.39 -5.49 4.99
C ARG A 61 -12.52 -6.61 5.58
N ALA A 62 -11.23 -6.63 5.26
CA ALA A 62 -10.27 -7.57 5.87
C ALA A 62 -8.96 -6.91 6.26
N VAL A 63 -8.27 -7.44 7.27
CA VAL A 63 -6.90 -7.06 7.62
C VAL A 63 -6.01 -8.29 7.67
N THR A 64 -4.78 -8.20 7.17
CA THR A 64 -3.80 -9.31 7.23
C THR A 64 -2.39 -8.82 7.53
N VAL A 65 -1.56 -9.76 7.95
CA VAL A 65 -0.10 -9.65 7.89
C VAL A 65 0.39 -10.78 7.01
N GLN A 66 0.62 -10.50 5.73
CA GLN A 66 0.94 -11.50 4.72
C GLN A 66 2.44 -11.71 4.60
N LYS A 67 2.89 -12.95 4.71
CA LYS A 67 4.25 -13.33 4.28
C LYS A 67 4.36 -13.24 2.76
N CYS A 68 5.33 -12.50 2.28
CA CYS A 68 5.57 -12.27 0.86
C CYS A 68 6.96 -12.75 0.47
N VAL A 69 7.10 -13.18 -0.79
CA VAL A 69 8.38 -13.34 -1.45
C VAL A 69 8.40 -12.55 -2.75
N ARG A 70 9.44 -11.73 -2.94
CA ARG A 70 9.74 -11.06 -4.21
C ARG A 70 11.06 -11.56 -4.76
N THR A 71 11.00 -12.12 -5.96
CA THR A 71 12.18 -12.60 -6.70
C THR A 71 12.74 -11.54 -7.64
N ILE A 72 11.95 -10.53 -7.99
CA ILE A 72 12.36 -9.43 -8.87
C ILE A 72 13.44 -8.54 -8.24
N ASP A 73 13.49 -8.51 -6.91
CA ASP A 73 14.43 -7.69 -6.14
C ASP A 73 15.74 -8.43 -5.83
N ILE A 74 15.93 -9.66 -6.32
CA ILE A 74 17.01 -10.55 -5.86
C ILE A 74 18.42 -9.96 -6.09
N ASP A 75 18.61 -9.23 -7.19
CA ASP A 75 19.91 -8.67 -7.57
C ASP A 75 20.27 -7.41 -6.77
N ILE A 76 19.30 -6.78 -6.09
CA ILE A 76 19.49 -5.56 -5.29
C ILE A 76 19.44 -5.81 -3.78
N ILE A 77 19.25 -7.06 -3.36
CA ILE A 77 19.33 -7.42 -1.95
C ILE A 77 20.77 -7.27 -1.47
N GLY A 78 20.94 -6.56 -0.35
CA GLY A 78 22.24 -6.26 0.23
C GLY A 78 22.96 -5.06 -0.39
N THR A 79 22.43 -4.46 -1.47
CA THR A 79 22.92 -3.19 -2.01
C THR A 79 22.16 -1.99 -1.48
N THR A 80 20.98 -2.20 -0.89
CA THR A 80 20.11 -1.16 -0.30
C THR A 80 19.69 -1.56 1.12
N ALA A 81 19.22 -0.60 1.91
CA ALA A 81 18.72 -0.85 3.27
C ALA A 81 17.26 -1.33 3.33
N ARG A 82 16.54 -1.35 2.19
CA ARG A 82 15.08 -1.53 2.14
C ARG A 82 14.58 -2.78 1.40
N HIS A 83 15.40 -3.40 0.55
CA HIS A 83 14.96 -4.54 -0.25
C HIS A 83 15.22 -5.89 0.44
N LEU A 84 14.18 -6.72 0.50
CA LEU A 84 14.19 -8.06 1.08
C LEU A 84 13.60 -9.05 0.09
N SER A 85 14.08 -10.30 0.09
CA SER A 85 13.43 -11.38 -0.66
C SER A 85 12.17 -11.84 0.05
N PHE A 86 12.23 -12.04 1.37
CA PHE A 86 11.12 -12.44 2.23
C PHE A 86 10.80 -11.32 3.22
N PHE A 87 9.54 -10.93 3.30
CA PHE A 87 9.07 -9.86 4.19
C PHE A 87 7.59 -10.08 4.56
N GLU A 88 7.11 -9.30 5.53
CA GLU A 88 5.69 -9.28 5.90
C GLU A 88 5.04 -7.99 5.40
N MET A 89 3.99 -8.12 4.60
CA MET A 89 3.17 -7.01 4.14
C MET A 89 1.93 -6.89 5.03
N LEU A 90 1.82 -5.77 5.75
CA LEU A 90 0.65 -5.44 6.55
C LEU A 90 -0.39 -4.83 5.60
N GLY A 91 -1.61 -5.35 5.60
CA GLY A 91 -2.62 -4.88 4.66
C GLY A 91 -4.05 -4.78 5.17
N ASN A 92 -4.75 -3.73 4.75
CA ASN A 92 -6.18 -3.50 4.96
C ASN A 92 -6.93 -3.47 3.62
N PHE A 93 -7.96 -4.28 3.50
CA PHE A 93 -8.64 -4.56 2.23
C PHE A 93 -10.11 -4.14 2.33
N SER A 94 -10.60 -3.42 1.32
CA SER A 94 -12.01 -3.05 1.15
C SER A 94 -12.59 -3.75 -0.06
N PHE A 95 -13.70 -4.47 0.13
CA PHE A 95 -14.43 -5.17 -0.91
C PHE A 95 -15.77 -4.48 -1.18
N GLY A 96 -15.73 -3.32 -1.83
CA GLY A 96 -16.89 -2.52 -2.19
C GLY A 96 -17.48 -1.74 -1.03
N ASP A 97 -16.69 -1.49 0.02
CA ASP A 97 -17.14 -0.85 1.26
C ASP A 97 -16.65 0.60 1.36
N TYR A 98 -15.41 0.82 1.80
CA TYR A 98 -14.79 2.13 1.89
C TYR A 98 -13.77 2.36 0.78
N PHE A 99 -13.46 3.63 0.50
CA PHE A 99 -12.51 4.01 -0.55
C PHE A 99 -11.52 5.07 -0.05
N LYS A 100 -11.05 5.97 -0.91
CA LYS A 100 -10.01 6.97 -0.60
C LYS A 100 -10.33 7.81 0.64
N GLU A 101 -11.57 8.29 0.78
CA GLU A 101 -12.03 9.17 1.87
C GLU A 101 -11.85 8.58 3.28
N GLN A 102 -11.77 7.26 3.40
CA GLN A 102 -11.45 6.59 4.67
C GLN A 102 -10.06 5.96 4.66
N ALA A 103 -9.62 5.40 3.52
CA ALA A 103 -8.33 4.72 3.42
C ALA A 103 -7.16 5.65 3.73
N ILE A 104 -7.17 6.87 3.17
CA ILE A 104 -6.10 7.86 3.34
C ILE A 104 -6.02 8.35 4.79
N PRO A 105 -7.11 8.86 5.42
CA PRO A 105 -7.05 9.30 6.81
C PRO A 105 -6.68 8.20 7.79
N TRP A 106 -7.15 6.95 7.59
CA TRP A 106 -6.79 5.84 8.46
C TRP A 106 -5.31 5.46 8.35
N ALA A 107 -4.73 5.53 7.16
CA ALA A 107 -3.31 5.28 6.99
C ALA A 107 -2.48 6.35 7.71
N HIS A 108 -2.85 7.63 7.55
CA HIS A 108 -2.22 8.75 8.26
C HIS A 108 -2.34 8.60 9.78
N GLU A 109 -3.56 8.38 10.29
CA GLU A 109 -3.83 8.21 11.71
C GLU A 109 -3.02 7.06 12.31
N PHE A 110 -2.86 5.94 11.59
CA PHE A 110 -2.03 4.85 12.08
C PHE A 110 -0.55 5.27 12.19
N VAL A 111 0.00 5.93 11.18
CA VAL A 111 1.43 6.30 11.22
C VAL A 111 1.72 7.43 12.22
N THR A 112 0.83 8.40 12.38
CA THR A 112 1.06 9.54 13.30
C THR A 112 0.60 9.24 14.73
N GLU A 113 -0.63 8.75 14.92
CA GLU A 113 -1.23 8.62 16.25
C GLU A 113 -0.90 7.28 16.92
N VAL A 114 -0.81 6.19 16.13
CA VAL A 114 -0.52 4.86 16.69
C VAL A 114 0.98 4.63 16.77
N LEU A 115 1.70 4.83 15.67
CA LEU A 115 3.16 4.64 15.64
C LEU A 115 3.93 5.83 16.25
N GLY A 116 3.32 7.01 16.32
CA GLY A 116 3.97 8.21 16.86
C GLY A 116 5.02 8.80 15.92
N LEU A 117 4.92 8.57 14.60
CA LEU A 117 5.82 9.18 13.64
C LEU A 117 5.55 10.68 13.54
N ASP A 118 6.63 11.45 13.43
CA ASP A 118 6.57 12.89 13.26
C ASP A 118 5.93 13.25 11.90
N PRO A 119 4.76 13.92 11.88
CA PRO A 119 4.10 14.33 10.63
C PRO A 119 4.98 15.25 9.77
N GLU A 120 5.89 16.03 10.38
CA GLU A 120 6.83 16.89 9.66
C GLU A 120 7.95 16.11 8.95
N ARG A 121 7.96 14.78 9.04
CA ARG A 121 8.88 13.93 8.28
C ARG A 121 8.18 13.04 7.27
N LEU A 122 6.85 13.09 7.22
CA LEU A 122 6.08 12.36 6.24
C LEU A 122 6.00 13.13 4.92
N TRP A 123 6.04 12.37 3.83
CA TRP A 123 5.81 12.82 2.47
C TRP A 123 4.82 11.88 1.79
N PHE A 124 4.11 12.39 0.81
CA PHE A 124 3.04 11.66 0.14
C PHE A 124 3.18 11.78 -1.37
N THR A 125 2.89 10.70 -2.08
CA THR A 125 2.74 10.75 -3.53
C THR A 125 1.33 10.35 -3.94
N VAL A 126 0.86 10.88 -5.06
CA VAL A 126 -0.43 10.55 -5.68
C VAL A 126 -0.24 10.39 -7.18
N TYR A 127 -1.13 9.63 -7.84
CA TYR A 127 -1.08 9.50 -9.30
C TYR A 127 -1.36 10.84 -9.99
N GLU A 128 -0.70 11.09 -11.12
CA GLU A 128 -0.69 12.39 -11.83
C GLU A 128 -2.08 12.95 -12.16
N THR A 129 -3.08 12.08 -12.35
CA THR A 129 -4.47 12.44 -12.63
C THR A 129 -5.44 12.24 -11.44
N ASP A 130 -4.93 11.91 -10.25
CA ASP A 130 -5.75 11.61 -9.06
C ASP A 130 -5.92 12.83 -8.15
N ASP A 131 -6.69 13.81 -8.63
CA ASP A 131 -7.05 15.02 -7.87
C ASP A 131 -7.83 14.72 -6.59
N GLU A 132 -8.54 13.58 -6.55
CA GLU A 132 -9.32 13.15 -5.39
C GLU A 132 -8.40 12.79 -4.22
N ALA A 133 -7.34 12.01 -4.47
CA ALA A 133 -6.38 11.63 -3.44
C ALA A 133 -5.59 12.84 -2.93
N GLU A 134 -5.14 13.73 -3.82
CA GLU A 134 -4.44 14.97 -3.45
C GLU A 134 -5.32 15.83 -2.53
N ARG A 135 -6.58 16.04 -2.91
CA ARG A 135 -7.52 16.83 -2.12
C ARG A 135 -7.77 16.22 -0.74
N ILE A 136 -7.90 14.89 -0.63
CA ILE A 136 -8.10 14.23 0.67
C ILE A 136 -6.88 14.46 1.57
N TRP A 137 -5.67 14.32 1.04
CA TRP A 137 -4.45 14.62 1.80
C TRP A 137 -4.44 16.08 2.30
N ILE A 138 -4.65 17.04 1.41
CA ILE A 138 -4.54 18.46 1.76
C ILE A 138 -5.70 18.92 2.65
N ASP A 139 -6.95 18.66 2.24
CA ASP A 139 -8.12 19.28 2.86
C ASP A 139 -8.67 18.48 4.03
N GLN A 140 -8.64 17.15 3.95
CA GLN A 140 -9.24 16.28 4.98
C GLN A 140 -8.21 15.85 6.02
N VAL A 141 -7.00 15.47 5.60
CA VAL A 141 -5.92 15.09 6.52
C VAL A 141 -5.19 16.33 7.04
N GLY A 142 -5.06 17.38 6.22
CA GLY A 142 -4.40 18.63 6.61
C GLY A 142 -2.88 18.62 6.39
N VAL A 143 -2.38 17.79 5.46
CA VAL A 143 -0.93 17.80 5.15
C VAL A 143 -0.58 19.02 4.30
N PRO A 144 0.60 19.64 4.50
CA PRO A 144 1.03 20.76 3.68
C PRO A 144 1.10 20.38 2.19
N PRO A 145 0.55 21.19 1.27
CA PRO A 145 0.54 20.89 -0.16
C PRO A 145 1.93 20.57 -0.74
N GLU A 146 2.98 21.22 -0.25
CA GLU A 146 4.36 20.99 -0.68
C GLU A 146 4.91 19.60 -0.36
N ARG A 147 4.23 18.83 0.50
CA ARG A 147 4.58 17.43 0.85
C ARG A 147 3.80 16.39 0.07
N VAL A 148 2.89 16.82 -0.82
CA VAL A 148 2.13 15.93 -1.70
C VAL A 148 2.66 16.11 -3.12
N GLN A 149 3.33 15.09 -3.64
CA GLN A 149 3.91 15.11 -4.99
C GLN A 149 3.09 14.26 -5.95
N ARG A 150 2.92 14.72 -7.19
CA ARG A 150 2.26 13.98 -8.25
C ARG A 150 3.29 13.11 -8.99
N GLY A 151 3.10 11.80 -8.95
CA GLY A 151 3.91 10.82 -9.66
C GLY A 151 3.21 10.20 -10.86
N GLY A 152 4.00 9.62 -11.76
CA GLY A 152 3.53 8.97 -12.97
C GLY A 152 3.33 7.47 -12.77
N LYS A 153 4.14 6.67 -13.47
CA LYS A 153 4.00 5.20 -13.51
C LYS A 153 4.13 4.52 -12.15
N ASP A 154 4.94 5.05 -11.25
CA ASP A 154 5.16 4.46 -9.93
C ASP A 154 3.91 4.55 -9.05
N ASN A 155 3.10 5.60 -9.25
CA ASN A 155 1.80 5.77 -8.62
C ASN A 155 0.65 5.05 -9.35
N PHE A 156 0.95 4.08 -10.22
CA PHE A 156 -0.03 3.19 -10.82
C PHE A 156 0.35 1.73 -10.55
N TRP A 157 -0.35 1.11 -9.60
CA TRP A 157 -0.03 -0.25 -9.20
C TRP A 157 -0.71 -1.28 -10.08
N GLN A 158 0.05 -2.32 -10.43
CA GLN A 158 -0.39 -3.50 -11.17
C GLN A 158 0.32 -4.75 -10.66
N MET A 159 -0.32 -5.91 -10.81
CA MET A 159 0.26 -7.20 -10.41
C MET A 159 1.40 -7.69 -11.33
N GLY A 160 1.57 -7.09 -12.51
CA GLY A 160 2.47 -7.58 -13.55
C GLY A 160 1.95 -8.80 -14.32
N VAL A 161 0.78 -9.30 -13.93
CA VAL A 161 -0.01 -10.35 -14.60
C VAL A 161 -1.46 -9.87 -14.69
N PRO A 162 -2.31 -10.52 -15.52
CA PRO A 162 -3.70 -10.11 -15.63
C PRO A 162 -4.42 -10.11 -14.27
N GLY A 163 -5.14 -9.02 -13.99
CA GLY A 163 -5.88 -8.86 -12.74
C GLY A 163 -6.11 -7.41 -12.30
N PRO A 164 -6.45 -7.19 -11.02
CA PRO A 164 -6.81 -5.88 -10.51
C PRO A 164 -5.62 -4.91 -10.52
N CYS A 165 -5.88 -3.66 -10.93
CA CYS A 165 -4.91 -2.57 -10.92
C CYS A 165 -5.60 -1.21 -10.67
N GLY A 166 -4.80 -0.17 -10.45
CA GLY A 166 -5.32 1.19 -10.31
C GLY A 166 -4.31 2.21 -9.80
N PRO A 167 -4.70 3.49 -9.75
CA PRO A 167 -3.89 4.53 -9.15
C PRO A 167 -3.62 4.23 -7.68
N CYS A 168 -2.47 4.67 -7.19
CA CYS A 168 -2.10 4.53 -5.79
C CYS A 168 -1.50 5.80 -5.21
N SER A 169 -1.57 5.89 -3.89
CA SER A 169 -0.94 6.95 -3.12
C SER A 169 -0.02 6.32 -2.08
N GLU A 170 1.20 6.82 -1.97
CA GLU A 170 2.22 6.23 -1.12
C GLU A 170 2.64 7.21 -0.01
N ILE A 171 3.01 6.66 1.15
CA ILE A 171 3.52 7.39 2.31
C ILE A 171 5.01 7.09 2.42
N PHE A 172 5.80 8.15 2.56
CA PHE A 172 7.25 8.10 2.69
C PHE A 172 7.70 8.72 4.00
N TRP A 173 8.82 8.20 4.52
CA TRP A 173 9.52 8.72 5.68
C TRP A 173 10.83 9.38 5.26
N ASP A 174 10.99 10.68 5.54
CA ASP A 174 12.26 11.39 5.39
C ASP A 174 13.21 11.00 6.54
N ARG A 175 14.21 10.17 6.24
CA ARG A 175 15.23 9.72 7.20
C ARG A 175 16.20 10.84 7.60
N GLY A 176 16.25 11.93 6.84
CA GLY A 176 17.02 13.13 7.12
C GLY A 176 18.21 13.34 6.17
N PRO A 177 18.86 14.52 6.23
CA PRO A 177 19.91 14.92 5.29
C PRO A 177 21.14 14.03 5.24
N GLU A 178 21.39 13.20 6.27
CA GLU A 178 22.52 12.26 6.28
C GLU A 178 22.37 11.13 5.25
N TYR A 179 21.16 10.93 4.71
CA TYR A 179 20.85 9.84 3.78
C TYR A 179 20.70 10.29 2.31
N GLY A 180 20.90 11.57 2.00
CA GLY A 180 20.90 12.04 0.61
C GLY A 180 20.25 13.41 0.39
N GLU A 181 20.13 13.78 -0.89
CA GLU A 181 19.65 15.10 -1.32
C GLU A 181 18.18 15.33 -0.97
N GLU A 182 17.81 16.60 -0.79
CA GLU A 182 16.41 16.99 -0.59
C GLU A 182 15.61 16.99 -1.90
N GLY A 183 14.28 17.08 -1.81
CA GLY A 183 13.41 17.09 -2.99
C GLY A 183 12.11 16.29 -2.85
N GLY A 184 11.93 15.59 -1.73
CA GLY A 184 10.81 14.67 -1.55
C GLY A 184 11.01 13.33 -2.27
N PRO A 185 10.03 12.42 -2.17
CA PRO A 185 10.06 11.12 -2.85
C PRO A 185 10.28 11.18 -4.37
N ILE A 186 9.88 12.28 -5.02
CA ILE A 186 10.07 12.51 -6.44
C ILE A 186 11.16 13.56 -6.63
N GLY A 187 12.36 13.10 -7.02
CA GLY A 187 13.51 13.94 -7.33
C GLY A 187 14.56 14.05 -6.22
N GLY A 188 14.23 13.63 -4.99
CA GLY A 188 15.20 13.44 -3.92
C GLY A 188 15.86 12.05 -3.95
N ASP A 189 16.66 11.75 -2.93
CA ASP A 189 17.37 10.47 -2.81
C ASP A 189 16.48 9.36 -2.19
N ASP A 190 16.43 8.19 -2.84
CA ASP A 190 15.64 7.03 -2.40
C ASP A 190 16.08 6.45 -1.04
N GLU A 191 17.34 6.64 -0.64
CA GLU A 191 17.82 6.23 0.68
C GLU A 191 17.37 7.21 1.77
N ARG A 192 17.05 8.45 1.41
CA ARG A 192 16.48 9.46 2.32
C ARG A 192 14.98 9.31 2.46
N TYR A 193 14.23 9.23 1.35
CA TYR A 193 12.77 9.13 1.36
C TYR A 193 12.35 7.68 1.17
N VAL A 194 12.09 6.98 2.28
CA VAL A 194 11.75 5.55 2.25
C VAL A 194 10.25 5.36 2.22
N GLU A 195 9.75 4.63 1.22
CA GLU A 195 8.35 4.20 1.14
C GLU A 195 8.03 3.31 2.36
N ILE A 196 6.97 3.65 3.11
CA ILE A 196 6.52 2.87 4.27
C ILE A 196 5.12 2.30 4.11
N TRP A 197 4.33 2.81 3.15
CA TRP A 197 2.99 2.31 2.89
C TRP A 197 2.47 2.75 1.51
N ASN A 198 2.06 1.79 0.67
CA ASN A 198 1.33 2.06 -0.57
C ASN A 198 -0.17 1.80 -0.41
N LEU A 199 -1.03 2.76 -0.76
CA LEU A 199 -2.49 2.68 -0.80
C LEU A 199 -2.97 2.57 -2.25
N VAL A 200 -3.35 1.37 -2.70
CA VAL A 200 -3.86 1.14 -4.06
C VAL A 200 -5.37 1.24 -4.11
N PHE A 201 -5.85 2.07 -5.03
CA PHE A 201 -7.25 2.31 -5.31
C PHE A 201 -7.65 1.52 -6.56
N MET A 202 -8.02 0.25 -6.36
CA MET A 202 -8.37 -0.68 -7.43
C MET A 202 -9.63 -0.22 -8.16
N GLN A 203 -9.44 0.24 -9.40
CA GLN A 203 -10.50 0.76 -10.27
C GLN A 203 -10.56 0.06 -11.64
N ASN A 204 -9.50 -0.66 -12.00
CA ASN A 204 -9.33 -1.24 -13.33
C ASN A 204 -9.05 -2.75 -13.25
N ILE A 205 -9.31 -3.43 -14.38
CA ILE A 205 -8.80 -4.78 -14.65
C ILE A 205 -7.85 -4.66 -15.82
N GLN A 206 -6.75 -5.38 -15.71
CA GLN A 206 -5.69 -5.42 -16.69
C GLN A 206 -5.62 -6.79 -17.35
N ASP A 207 -5.57 -6.81 -18.68
CA ASP A 207 -5.44 -8.05 -19.46
C ASP A 207 -3.99 -8.28 -19.93
N GLU A 208 -3.18 -7.23 -20.14
CA GLU A 208 -1.74 -7.28 -20.44
C GLU A 208 -0.98 -6.14 -19.74
N PRO A 209 0.35 -6.24 -19.48
CA PRO A 209 1.17 -5.14 -18.92
C PRO A 209 0.86 -3.78 -19.57
N ILE A 210 0.36 -2.81 -18.78
CA ILE A 210 0.03 -1.43 -19.20
C ILE A 210 -1.20 -1.32 -20.15
N HIS A 211 -2.05 -2.35 -20.24
CA HIS A 211 -3.32 -2.27 -20.97
C HIS A 211 -4.54 -2.53 -20.07
N SER A 212 -5.25 -1.46 -19.68
CA SER A 212 -6.52 -1.56 -18.95
C SER A 212 -7.69 -1.76 -19.92
N THR A 213 -8.51 -2.79 -19.72
CA THR A 213 -9.55 -3.17 -20.69
C THR A 213 -10.97 -2.75 -20.27
N GLY A 214 -11.13 -2.11 -19.10
CA GLY A 214 -12.42 -1.54 -18.69
C GLY A 214 -12.46 -0.90 -17.29
N GLN A 215 -13.61 -0.29 -16.96
CA GLN A 215 -13.98 0.18 -15.62
C GLN A 215 -14.75 -0.90 -14.86
N ARG A 216 -14.54 -0.99 -13.54
CA ARG A 216 -15.09 -2.04 -12.68
C ARG A 216 -16.26 -1.56 -11.80
N PRO A 217 -17.28 -2.40 -11.55
CA PRO A 217 -18.19 -2.24 -10.41
C PRO A 217 -17.83 -3.22 -9.26
N PRO A 218 -17.73 -2.84 -7.97
CA PRO A 218 -17.55 -1.53 -7.33
C PRO A 218 -16.05 -1.19 -7.05
N LYS A 219 -15.79 0.05 -6.58
CA LYS A 219 -14.45 0.57 -6.22
C LYS A 219 -13.88 -0.15 -4.98
N ASN A 220 -12.64 -0.63 -5.06
CA ASN A 220 -11.97 -1.39 -3.99
C ASN A 220 -10.65 -0.72 -3.56
N SER A 221 -10.22 -0.86 -2.31
CA SER A 221 -8.92 -0.34 -1.84
C SER A 221 -8.11 -1.42 -1.15
N THR A 222 -6.79 -1.42 -1.37
CA THR A 222 -5.84 -2.36 -0.77
C THR A 222 -4.45 -1.77 -0.77
N PRO A 223 -3.59 -2.05 0.21
CA PRO A 223 -2.17 -1.84 0.04
C PRO A 223 -1.56 -2.92 -0.83
N ALA A 224 -0.45 -2.59 -1.47
CA ALA A 224 0.11 -3.50 -2.47
C ALA A 224 1.65 -3.54 -2.55
N ARG A 225 2.32 -2.59 -1.88
CA ARG A 225 3.76 -2.61 -1.60
C ARG A 225 4.00 -2.01 -0.19
N VAL A 226 4.90 -2.67 0.54
CA VAL A 226 5.66 -2.22 1.72
C VAL A 226 6.93 -3.06 1.67
#